data_AF-A0A956Z6L9-F1
#
_entry.id   AF-A0A956Z6L9-F1
#
_cell.length_a   1.000
_cell.length_b   1.000
_cell.length_c   1.000
_cell.angle_alpha   90.00
_cell.angle_beta   90.00
_cell.angle_gamma   90.00
#
_symmetry.space_group_name_H-M   'P 1'
#
loop_
_entity.id
_entity.type
_entity.pdbx_description
1 polymer ?
#
loop_
_entity_poly.entity_id
_entity_poly.type
_entity_poly.pdbx_seq_one_letter_code
_entity_poly.pdbx_strand_id
1 'polypeptide(L)'
;MSEDFLEAAENQANAPDRVRAAVLYAARDCYIPDQSLYMLACEETKTLFDASQEHLGDGEFGPPPYFERVTDIFRKAPWYNVFDIIEAIWKQMQDLKISSCGDERDRFREEVNRAFRRSKKGWLLDENGKVISLD
;
A
#
# COMPACT_ATOMS: atom_id res chain seq x y z
N MET A 1 29.59 11.51 12.23
CA MET A 1 28.50 10.53 12.12
C MET A 1 28.74 9.76 10.85
N SER A 2 28.85 8.43 10.89
CA SER A 2 29.18 7.61 9.71
C SER A 2 27.98 7.51 8.77
N GLU A 3 28.25 7.38 7.47
CA GLU A 3 27.22 7.15 6.44
C GLU A 3 26.40 5.89 6.74
N ASP A 4 27.00 4.86 7.35
CA ASP A 4 26.30 3.66 7.84
C ASP A 4 25.18 3.95 8.85
N PHE A 5 25.32 5.01 9.66
CA PHE A 5 24.31 5.39 10.65
C PHE A 5 23.11 6.09 10.00
N LEU A 6 23.35 6.85 8.92
CA LEU A 6 22.29 7.48 8.12
C LEU A 6 21.56 6.43 7.27
N GLU A 7 22.30 5.53 6.64
CA GLU A 7 21.74 4.45 5.81
C GLU A 7 20.96 3.42 6.66
N ALA A 8 21.41 3.12 7.88
CA ALA A 8 20.67 2.28 8.81
C ALA A 8 19.40 2.96 9.34
N ALA A 9 19.42 4.28 9.55
CA ALA A 9 18.24 5.06 9.96
C ALA A 9 17.23 5.20 8.80
N GLU A 10 17.70 5.44 7.57
CA GLU A 10 16.86 5.41 6.36
C GLU A 10 16.27 4.03 6.10
N ASN A 11 17.03 2.96 6.30
CA ASN A 11 16.52 1.58 6.20
C ASN A 11 15.56 1.20 7.33
N GLN A 12 15.61 1.89 8.49
CA GLN A 12 14.60 1.74 9.54
C GLN A 12 13.35 2.58 9.27
N ALA A 13 13.47 3.73 8.60
CA ALA A 13 12.37 4.58 8.15
C ALA A 13 11.63 4.00 6.93
N ASN A 14 12.32 3.24 6.10
CA ASN A 14 11.76 2.62 4.90
C ASN A 14 11.15 1.25 5.18
N ALA A 15 9.94 1.03 4.63
CA ALA A 15 9.34 -0.29 4.63
C ALA A 15 10.13 -1.25 3.73
N PRO A 16 10.42 -2.50 4.14
CA PRO A 16 11.01 -3.49 3.25
C PRO A 16 10.15 -3.67 2.01
N ASP A 17 10.77 -3.79 0.85
CA ASP A 17 10.07 -3.95 -0.43
C ASP A 17 9.06 -5.10 -0.42
N ARG A 18 9.38 -6.19 0.28
CA ARG A 18 8.46 -7.31 0.48
C ARG A 18 7.15 -6.93 1.18
N VAL A 19 7.17 -5.96 2.11
CA VAL A 19 5.97 -5.50 2.82
C VAL A 19 5.18 -4.56 1.92
N ARG A 20 5.85 -3.61 1.26
CA ARG A 20 5.24 -2.72 0.26
C ARG A 20 4.52 -3.54 -0.83
N ALA A 21 5.21 -4.53 -1.39
CA ALA A 21 4.66 -5.43 -2.38
C ALA A 21 3.47 -6.23 -1.82
N ALA A 22 3.60 -6.82 -0.62
CA ALA A 22 2.52 -7.61 -0.04
C ALA A 22 1.24 -6.80 0.17
N VAL A 23 1.34 -5.55 0.65
CA VAL A 23 0.19 -4.65 0.81
C VAL A 23 -0.47 -4.40 -0.55
N LEU A 24 0.33 -4.05 -1.56
CA LEU A 24 -0.17 -3.72 -2.88
C LEU A 24 -0.86 -4.91 -3.56
N TYR A 25 -0.23 -6.09 -3.53
CA TYR A 25 -0.82 -7.30 -4.10
C TYR A 25 -2.05 -7.76 -3.32
N ALA A 26 -2.03 -7.69 -1.98
CA ALA A 26 -3.20 -8.04 -1.18
C ALA A 26 -4.40 -7.13 -1.49
N ALA A 27 -4.18 -5.84 -1.69
CA ALA A 27 -5.25 -4.90 -2.04
C ALA A 27 -5.85 -5.22 -3.42
N ARG A 28 -5.01 -5.56 -4.39
CA ARG A 28 -5.44 -5.97 -5.74
C ARG A 28 -6.19 -7.30 -5.74
N ASP A 29 -5.71 -8.29 -4.99
CA ASP A 29 -6.37 -9.59 -4.84
C ASP A 29 -7.73 -9.49 -4.13
N CYS A 30 -7.93 -8.41 -3.37
CA CYS A 30 -9.21 -8.03 -2.77
C CYS A 30 -10.05 -7.10 -3.66
N TYR A 31 -9.80 -7.11 -4.97
CA TYR A 31 -10.56 -6.42 -6.01
C TYR A 31 -10.62 -4.90 -5.89
N ILE A 32 -9.65 -4.27 -5.21
CA ILE A 32 -9.52 -2.81 -5.29
C ILE A 32 -8.98 -2.45 -6.69
N PRO A 33 -9.69 -1.60 -7.46
CA PRO A 33 -9.23 -1.20 -8.78
C PRO A 33 -7.87 -0.50 -8.72
N ASP A 34 -6.98 -0.79 -9.68
CA ASP A 34 -5.63 -0.20 -9.72
C ASP A 34 -5.67 1.34 -9.74
N GLN A 35 -6.67 1.93 -10.39
CA GLN A 35 -6.90 3.38 -10.38
C GLN A 35 -7.21 3.90 -8.96
N SER A 36 -8.04 3.18 -8.20
CA SER A 36 -8.34 3.52 -6.80
C SER A 36 -7.10 3.39 -5.93
N LEU A 37 -6.31 2.33 -6.11
CA LEU A 37 -5.03 2.18 -5.40
C LEU A 37 -4.07 3.33 -5.71
N TYR A 38 -3.98 3.75 -6.97
CA TYR A 38 -3.13 4.87 -7.37
C TYR A 38 -3.61 6.20 -6.77
N MET A 39 -4.92 6.48 -6.77
CA MET A 39 -5.49 7.68 -6.14
C MET A 39 -5.18 7.73 -4.64
N LEU A 40 -5.44 6.64 -3.91
CA LEU A 40 -5.18 6.54 -2.47
C LEU A 40 -3.69 6.72 -2.17
N ALA A 41 -2.81 6.05 -2.93
CA ALA A 41 -1.38 6.19 -2.75
C ALA A 41 -0.88 7.62 -3.04
N CYS A 42 -1.43 8.29 -4.06
CA CYS A 42 -1.14 9.70 -4.32
C CYS A 42 -1.60 10.61 -3.16
N GLU A 43 -2.81 10.42 -2.65
CA GLU A 43 -3.38 11.21 -1.55
C GLU A 43 -2.52 11.09 -0.29
N GLU A 44 -2.24 9.88 0.17
CA GLU A 44 -1.49 9.65 1.41
C GLU A 44 -0.02 10.06 1.30
N THR A 45 0.60 9.86 0.13
CA THR A 45 1.99 10.29 -0.07
C THR A 45 2.15 11.76 -0.44
N LYS A 46 1.04 12.50 -0.60
CA LYS A 46 1.00 13.87 -1.14
C LYS A 46 1.67 13.98 -2.51
N THR A 47 1.60 12.91 -3.30
CA THR A 47 2.06 12.87 -4.68
C THR A 47 0.94 13.35 -5.59
N LEU A 48 1.27 14.10 -6.64
CA LEU A 48 0.28 14.55 -7.62
C LEU A 48 -0.35 13.35 -8.33
N PHE A 49 -1.69 13.25 -8.24
CA PHE A 49 -2.49 12.39 -9.09
C PHE A 49 -2.62 13.02 -10.48
N ASP A 50 -2.16 12.31 -11.51
CA ASP A 50 -2.28 12.75 -12.90
C ASP A 50 -3.46 12.06 -13.58
N ALA A 51 -4.62 12.75 -13.55
CA ALA A 51 -5.86 12.29 -14.16
C ALA A 51 -5.85 12.36 -15.70
N SER A 52 -4.95 13.14 -16.30
CA SER A 52 -4.90 13.35 -17.76
C SER A 52 -4.52 12.09 -18.55
N GLN A 53 -4.10 11.05 -17.85
CA GLN A 53 -3.58 9.80 -18.39
C GLN A 53 -4.64 8.68 -18.44
N GLU A 54 -5.92 9.01 -18.16
CA GLU A 54 -7.05 8.07 -18.05
C GLU A 54 -7.43 7.37 -19.36
N HIS A 55 -7.04 7.89 -20.53
CA HIS A 55 -7.51 7.44 -21.85
C HIS A 55 -6.42 6.86 -22.77
N LEU A 56 -5.20 6.63 -22.28
CA LEU A 56 -4.06 6.24 -23.14
C LEU A 56 -3.84 4.71 -23.15
N GLY A 57 -4.91 3.95 -23.38
CA GLY A 57 -4.86 2.47 -23.41
C GLY A 57 -4.56 1.82 -24.77
N ASP A 58 -4.51 2.58 -25.87
CA ASP A 58 -4.54 2.00 -27.23
C ASP A 58 -3.30 2.33 -28.10
N GLY A 59 -2.09 2.38 -27.51
CA GLY A 59 -0.85 2.60 -28.27
C GLY A 59 0.19 1.49 -28.06
N GLU A 60 0.94 1.13 -29.12
CA GLU A 60 2.02 0.12 -29.10
C GLU A 60 3.14 0.41 -28.06
N PHE A 61 3.17 1.61 -27.46
CA PHE A 61 4.01 2.02 -26.33
C PHE A 61 3.21 2.87 -25.31
N GLY A 62 2.06 2.36 -24.88
CA GLY A 62 1.14 3.06 -23.97
C GLY A 62 1.74 3.41 -22.59
N PRO A 63 1.21 4.41 -21.88
CA PRO A 63 1.61 4.72 -20.51
C PRO A 63 1.45 3.52 -19.56
N PRO A 64 2.20 3.53 -18.45
CA PRO A 64 2.19 2.44 -17.51
C PRO A 64 0.76 2.20 -17.00
N PRO A 65 0.30 0.94 -16.91
CA PRO A 65 -0.95 0.63 -16.21
C PRO A 65 -0.89 1.23 -14.81
N TYR A 66 -2.02 1.71 -14.26
CA TYR A 66 -2.07 2.33 -12.92
C TYR A 66 -1.32 1.52 -11.85
N PHE A 67 -1.30 0.19 -11.99
CA PHE A 67 -0.53 -0.74 -11.17
C PHE A 67 0.98 -0.46 -11.13
N GLU A 68 1.62 -0.15 -12.26
CA GLU A 68 3.05 0.19 -12.29
C GLU A 68 3.33 1.51 -11.58
N ARG A 69 2.43 2.50 -11.72
CA ARG A 69 2.59 3.80 -11.05
C ARG A 69 2.42 3.69 -9.54
N VAL A 70 1.41 2.96 -9.06
CA VAL A 70 1.25 2.72 -7.62
C VAL A 70 2.41 1.91 -7.07
N THR A 71 2.95 0.94 -7.83
CA THR A 71 4.15 0.20 -7.45
C THR A 71 5.34 1.15 -7.24
N ASP A 72 5.52 2.12 -8.13
CA ASP A 72 6.58 3.13 -8.03
C ASP A 72 6.42 4.07 -6.83
N ILE A 73 5.18 4.44 -6.47
CA ILE A 73 4.89 5.19 -5.24
C ILE A 73 5.25 4.34 -4.02
N PHE A 74 4.77 3.09 -3.97
CA PHE A 74 5.04 2.18 -2.86
C PHE A 74 6.53 1.92 -2.66
N ARG A 75 7.30 1.75 -3.75
CA ARG A 75 8.76 1.52 -3.69
C ARG A 75 9.51 2.66 -2.98
N LYS A 76 9.00 3.89 -3.08
CA LYS A 76 9.59 5.09 -2.47
C LYS A 76 8.97 5.45 -1.12
N ALA A 77 7.89 4.76 -0.71
CA ALA A 77 7.12 5.12 0.48
C ALA A 77 7.83 4.67 1.77
N PRO A 78 8.07 5.60 2.73
CA PRO A 78 8.51 5.26 4.08
C PRO A 78 7.39 4.55 4.87
N TRP A 79 7.71 4.01 6.05
CA TRP A 79 6.77 3.24 6.88
C TRP A 79 5.46 3.96 7.19
N TYR A 80 5.53 5.23 7.59
CA TYR A 80 4.33 5.99 7.96
C TYR A 80 3.36 6.10 6.77
N ASN A 81 3.88 6.42 5.57
CA ASN A 81 3.08 6.42 4.35
C ASN A 81 2.50 5.04 4.04
N VAL A 82 3.26 3.96 4.27
CA VAL A 82 2.73 2.60 4.06
C VAL A 82 1.60 2.28 5.02
N PHE A 83 1.67 2.75 6.27
CA PHE A 83 0.56 2.62 7.22
C PHE A 83 -0.65 3.44 6.79
N ASP A 84 -0.46 4.71 6.46
CA ASP A 84 -1.51 5.60 5.99
C ASP A 84 -2.23 5.01 4.76
N ILE A 85 -1.48 4.45 3.80
CA ILE A 85 -2.06 3.79 2.63
C ILE A 85 -2.83 2.52 3.02
N ILE A 86 -2.34 1.70 3.95
CA ILE A 86 -3.07 0.51 4.44
C ILE A 86 -4.41 0.92 5.07
N GLU A 87 -4.41 1.95 5.90
CA GLU A 87 -5.61 2.46 6.58
C GLU A 87 -6.59 3.06 5.55
N ALA A 88 -6.09 3.76 4.53
CA ALA A 88 -6.87 4.30 3.43
C ALA A 88 -7.51 3.18 2.56
N ILE A 89 -6.75 2.14 2.22
CA ILE A 89 -7.27 0.95 1.51
C ILE A 89 -8.37 0.28 2.35
N TRP A 90 -8.14 0.11 3.65
CA TRP A 90 -9.12 -0.48 4.55
C TRP A 90 -10.42 0.31 4.59
N LYS A 91 -10.31 1.64 4.73
CA LYS A 91 -11.47 2.54 4.72
C LYS A 91 -12.21 2.46 3.39
N GLN A 92 -11.50 2.44 2.26
CA GLN A 92 -12.10 2.26 0.95
C GLN A 92 -12.88 0.93 0.85
N MET A 93 -12.35 -0.17 1.42
CA MET A 93 -13.07 -1.45 1.50
C MET A 93 -14.36 -1.38 2.34
N GLN A 94 -14.37 -0.56 3.40
CA GLN A 94 -15.58 -0.30 4.21
C GLN A 94 -16.60 0.53 3.41
N ASP A 95 -16.15 1.60 2.76
CA ASP A 95 -17.01 2.57 2.07
C ASP A 95 -17.63 1.98 0.80
N LEU A 96 -16.87 1.21 0.01
CA LEU A 96 -17.36 0.59 -1.21
C LEU A 96 -18.33 -0.58 -0.96
N LYS A 97 -18.54 -0.99 0.30
CA LYS A 97 -19.26 -2.23 0.66
C LYS A 97 -18.81 -3.44 -0.18
N ILE A 98 -17.54 -3.46 -0.61
CA ILE A 98 -16.92 -4.65 -1.25
C ILE A 98 -17.18 -5.86 -0.36
N SER A 99 -17.23 -5.62 0.94
CA SER A 99 -17.62 -6.53 2.00
C SER A 99 -19.14 -6.66 2.21
N SER A 100 -19.89 -7.03 1.16
CA SER A 100 -21.11 -7.82 1.41
C SER A 100 -20.77 -9.23 1.89
N CYS A 101 -19.54 -9.69 1.64
CA CYS A 101 -18.88 -10.82 2.28
C CYS A 101 -17.72 -10.30 3.17
N GLY A 102 -17.66 -10.63 4.45
CA GLY A 102 -16.54 -10.21 5.32
C GLY A 102 -15.17 -10.74 4.86
N ASP A 103 -15.18 -11.73 3.98
CA ASP A 103 -14.05 -12.54 3.54
C ASP A 103 -12.92 -11.72 2.89
N GLU A 104 -13.20 -10.75 2.01
CA GLU A 104 -12.17 -9.99 1.30
C GLU A 104 -11.38 -9.09 2.24
N ARG A 105 -12.07 -8.44 3.18
CA ARG A 105 -11.44 -7.55 4.16
C ARG A 105 -10.60 -8.33 5.17
N ASP A 106 -11.10 -9.49 5.61
CA ASP A 106 -10.33 -10.38 6.47
C ASP A 106 -9.11 -10.97 5.77
N ARG A 107 -9.23 -11.34 4.49
CA ARG A 107 -8.09 -11.78 3.67
C ARG A 107 -7.03 -10.69 3.54
N PHE A 108 -7.43 -9.45 3.24
CA PHE A 108 -6.50 -8.32 3.19
C PHE A 108 -5.74 -8.17 4.51
N ARG A 109 -6.47 -8.18 5.64
CA ARG A 109 -5.88 -8.12 6.98
C ARG A 109 -4.89 -9.24 7.22
N GLU A 110 -5.25 -10.47 6.88
CA GLU A 110 -4.41 -11.64 7.10
C GLU A 110 -3.11 -11.59 6.29
N GLU A 111 -3.17 -11.17 5.01
CA GLU A 111 -1.99 -11.05 4.16
C GLU A 111 -1.06 -9.92 4.61
N VAL A 112 -1.61 -8.75 4.97
CA VAL A 112 -0.83 -7.64 5.55
C VAL A 112 -0.16 -8.08 6.86
N ASN A 113 -0.91 -8.73 7.75
CA ASN A 113 -0.38 -9.24 9.01
C ASN A 113 0.64 -10.36 8.82
N ARG A 114 0.53 -11.14 7.74
CA ARG A 114 1.56 -12.13 7.37
C ARG A 114 2.84 -11.42 6.93
N ALA A 115 2.75 -10.33 6.18
CA ALA A 115 3.90 -9.53 5.79
C ALA A 115 4.57 -8.85 6.99
N PHE A 116 3.80 -8.28 7.92
CA PHE A 116 4.32 -7.71 9.16
C PHE A 116 5.00 -8.74 10.07
N ARG A 117 4.41 -9.92 10.26
CA ARG A 117 5.06 -11.01 11.02
C ARG A 117 6.40 -11.43 10.42
N ARG A 118 6.50 -11.48 9.09
CA ARG A 118 7.75 -11.76 8.38
C ARG A 118 8.77 -10.63 8.49
N SER A 119 8.33 -9.39 8.70
CA SER A 119 9.20 -8.22 8.89
C SER A 119 9.87 -8.18 10.27
N LYS A 120 9.37 -8.94 11.25
CA LYS A 120 9.86 -9.00 12.65
C LYS A 120 9.82 -7.65 13.38
N LYS A 121 8.99 -6.71 12.92
CA LYS A 121 8.90 -5.34 13.44
C LYS A 121 7.74 -5.13 14.44
N GLY A 122 7.04 -6.19 14.83
CA GLY A 122 6.01 -6.11 15.87
C GLY A 122 4.71 -5.38 15.46
N TRP A 123 4.39 -5.24 14.17
CA TRP A 123 3.16 -4.55 13.76
C TRP A 123 2.00 -5.49 13.46
N LEU A 124 0.79 -4.95 13.60
CA LEU A 124 -0.47 -5.62 13.29
C LEU A 124 -1.48 -4.62 12.72
N LEU A 125 -2.19 -5.00 11.66
CA LEU A 125 -3.45 -4.38 11.24
C LEU A 125 -4.59 -4.99 12.06
N ASP A 126 -5.25 -4.18 12.88
CA ASP A 126 -6.34 -4.61 13.75
C ASP A 126 -7.67 -4.81 12.99
N GLU A 127 -8.72 -5.20 13.72
CA GLU A 127 -10.07 -5.39 13.14
C GLU A 127 -10.78 -4.10 12.74
N ASN A 128 -10.29 -2.94 13.19
CA ASN A 128 -10.79 -1.63 12.81
C ASN A 128 -10.07 -1.07 11.59
N GLY A 129 -8.99 -1.73 11.14
CA GLY A 129 -8.15 -1.29 10.03
C GLY A 129 -7.07 -0.32 10.42
N LYS A 130 -6.69 -0.30 11.70
CA LYS A 130 -5.62 0.53 12.21
C LYS A 130 -4.34 -0.28 12.34
N VAL A 131 -3.20 0.30 11.92
CA VAL A 131 -1.90 -0.31 12.17
C VAL A 131 -1.44 0.02 13.59
N ILE A 132 -1.13 -1.01 14.38
CA ILE A 132 -0.67 -0.88 15.77
C ILE A 132 0.70 -1.57 15.97
N SER A 133 1.50 -1.04 16.89
CA SER A 133 2.69 -1.72 17.42
C SER A 133 2.29 -2.68 18.55
N LEU A 134 2.94 -3.83 18.60
CA LEU A 134 2.81 -4.85 19.65
C LEU A 134 3.94 -4.76 20.68
N ASP A 135 4.73 -3.70 20.64
CA ASP A 135 5.85 -3.42 21.56
C ASP A 135 5.38 -2.88 22.92
#